data_AF-J2T4F9-F1
#
_entry.id   AF-J2T4F9-F1
#
_cell.length_a   1.000
_cell.length_b   1.000
_cell.length_c   1.000
_cell.angle_alpha   90.00
_cell.angle_beta   90.00
_cell.angle_gamma   90.00
#
_symmetry.space_group_name_H-M   'P 1'
#
loop_
_entity.id
_entity.type
_entity.pdbx_description
1 polymer ?
#
loop_
_entity_poly.entity_id
_entity_poly.type
_entity_poly.pdbx_seq_one_letter_code
_entity_poly.pdbx_strand_id
1 'polypeptide(L)'
;MAESESGQDKTEDPTEKRKQDSREKGEVARSKELNTLAIMLVGASALLIFGGAMAQDMMELMRINFSLPREVILDQRSMATYL
;
A
#
# COMPACT_ATOMS: atom_id res chain seq x y z
N MET A 1 26.18 19.76 -28.75
CA MET A 1 25.59 21.08 -29.01
C MET A 1 24.37 21.23 -28.12
N ALA A 2 24.30 22.38 -27.42
CA ALA A 2 23.21 22.92 -26.60
C ALA A 2 22.86 22.17 -25.30
N GLU A 3 23.61 22.51 -24.25
CA GLU A 3 23.11 22.60 -22.88
C GLU A 3 21.83 23.44 -22.87
N SER A 4 20.71 22.88 -22.43
CA SER A 4 19.53 23.67 -22.07
C SER A 4 19.63 23.97 -20.59
N GLU A 5 20.02 25.21 -20.32
CA GLU A 5 20.24 25.81 -19.02
C GLU A 5 19.16 25.45 -18.01
N SER A 6 19.65 25.03 -16.85
CA SER A 6 19.07 25.21 -15.52
C SER A 6 17.88 26.17 -15.49
N GLY A 7 16.73 25.62 -15.07
CA GLY A 7 15.56 26.39 -14.65
C GLY A 7 15.96 27.41 -13.59
N GLN A 8 16.16 28.64 -14.05
CA GLN A 8 16.06 29.82 -13.24
C GLN A 8 14.63 29.86 -12.69
N ASP A 9 14.46 29.97 -11.37
CA ASP A 9 13.16 30.16 -10.73
C ASP A 9 12.54 31.47 -11.23
N LYS A 10 11.84 31.39 -12.37
CA LYS A 10 11.13 32.52 -12.97
C LYS A 10 9.95 32.85 -12.07
N THR A 11 10.04 33.98 -11.40
CA THR A 11 9.00 34.57 -10.53
C THR A 11 7.84 35.19 -11.30
N GLU A 12 7.91 35.24 -12.63
CA GLU A 12 6.83 35.77 -13.46
C GLU A 12 5.90 34.67 -13.97
N ASP A 13 4.61 34.99 -14.02
CA ASP A 13 3.59 34.08 -14.51
C ASP A 13 3.84 33.68 -15.97
N PRO A 14 3.59 32.41 -16.34
CA PRO A 14 3.78 31.95 -17.71
C PRO A 14 2.84 32.70 -18.66
N THR A 15 3.39 33.15 -19.80
CA THR A 15 2.62 33.80 -20.85
C THR A 15 1.56 32.86 -21.45
N GLU A 16 0.48 33.42 -22.00
CA GLU A 16 -0.64 32.63 -22.58
C GLU A 16 -0.17 31.65 -23.66
N LYS A 17 0.78 32.06 -24.51
CA LYS A 17 1.40 31.17 -25.51
C LYS A 17 2.09 29.97 -24.86
N ARG A 18 2.80 30.18 -23.74
CA ARG A 18 3.46 29.10 -23.00
C ARG A 18 2.46 28.12 -22.38
N LYS A 19 1.35 28.62 -21.83
CA LYS A 19 0.28 27.76 -21.30
C LYS A 19 -0.36 26.92 -22.40
N GLN A 20 -0.58 27.51 -23.58
CA GLN A 20 -1.14 26.81 -24.74
C GLN A 20 -0.17 25.73 -25.25
N ASP A 21 1.12 26.07 -25.42
CA ASP A 21 2.16 25.11 -25.83
C ASP A 21 2.29 23.94 -24.83
N SER A 22 2.28 24.18 -23.51
CA SER A 22 2.34 23.11 -22.51
C SER A 22 1.10 22.21 -22.55
N ARG A 23 -0.08 22.76 -22.82
CA ARG A 23 -1.32 21.97 -23.01
C ARG A 23 -1.26 21.13 -24.27
N GLU A 24 -0.82 21.71 -25.40
CA GLU A 24 -0.67 21.00 -26.68
C GLU A 24 0.39 19.89 -26.61
N LYS A 25 1.47 20.12 -25.86
CA LYS A 25 2.51 19.11 -25.56
C LYS A 25 2.04 18.03 -24.59
N GLY A 26 0.84 18.15 -24.02
CA GLY A 26 0.31 17.19 -23.06
C GLY A 26 1.08 17.18 -21.74
N GLU A 27 1.70 18.31 -21.36
CA GLU A 27 2.37 18.48 -20.07
C GLU A 27 1.32 18.56 -18.96
N VAL A 28 0.77 17.40 -18.59
CA VAL A 28 -0.10 17.26 -17.43
C VAL A 28 0.75 17.37 -16.17
N ALA A 29 0.39 18.29 -15.27
CA ALA A 29 1.03 18.40 -13.97
C ALA A 29 0.89 17.07 -13.21
N ARG A 30 1.99 16.30 -13.13
CA ARG A 30 2.06 15.09 -12.32
C ARG A 30 2.66 15.46 -10.97
N SER A 31 1.89 15.28 -9.90
CA SER A 31 2.47 15.34 -8.56
C SER A 31 3.44 14.16 -8.41
N LYS A 32 4.69 14.47 -8.05
CA LYS A 32 5.77 13.48 -7.88
C LYS A 32 5.43 12.42 -6.83
N GLU A 33 4.54 12.73 -5.90
CA GLU A 33 4.24 11.90 -4.72
C GLU A 33 2.82 11.31 -4.72
N LEU A 34 2.00 11.61 -5.74
CA LEU A 34 0.60 11.16 -5.79
C LEU A 34 0.47 9.64 -5.71
N ASN A 35 1.38 8.91 -6.37
CA ASN A 35 1.39 7.45 -6.34
C ASN A 35 1.66 6.91 -4.92
N THR A 36 2.65 7.49 -4.23
CA THR A 36 3.00 7.11 -2.87
C THR A 36 1.83 7.38 -1.92
N LEU A 37 1.19 8.56 -2.03
CA LEU A 37 0.00 8.90 -1.25
C LEU A 37 -1.14 7.89 -1.49
N ALA A 38 -1.41 7.56 -2.76
CA ALA A 38 -2.46 6.61 -3.12
C ALA A 38 -2.21 5.22 -2.51
N ILE A 39 -0.97 4.71 -2.61
CA ILE A 39 -0.60 3.41 -2.04
C ILE A 39 -0.75 3.41 -0.52
N MET A 40 -0.29 4.47 0.16
CA MET A 40 -0.43 4.58 1.61
C MET A 40 -1.90 4.61 2.05
N LEU A 41 -2.75 5.37 1.35
CA LEU A 41 -4.17 5.45 1.66
C LEU A 41 -4.88 4.11 1.45
N VAL A 42 -4.59 3.42 0.34
CA VAL A 42 -5.16 2.10 0.06
C VAL A 42 -4.69 1.08 1.10
N GLY A 43 -3.40 1.05 1.42
CA GLY A 43 -2.84 0.14 2.43
C GLY A 43 -3.43 0.37 3.82
N ALA A 44 -3.51 1.63 4.25
CA ALA A 44 -4.13 1.99 5.53
C ALA A 44 -5.61 1.62 5.56
N SER A 45 -6.36 1.90 4.49
CA SER A 45 -7.79 1.57 4.41
C SER A 45 -8.02 0.05 4.44
N ALA A 46 -7.20 -0.71 3.71
CA ALA A 46 -7.28 -2.17 3.72
C ALA A 46 -7.02 -2.73 5.14
N LEU A 47 -6.00 -2.21 5.84
CA LEU A 47 -5.73 -2.63 7.22
C LEU A 47 -6.88 -2.28 8.17
N LEU A 48 -7.53 -1.13 8.01
CA LEU A 48 -8.67 -0.75 8.85
C LEU A 48 -9.90 -1.63 8.60
N ILE A 49 -10.15 -2.03 7.36
CA ILE A 49 -11.31 -2.87 6.99
C ILE A 49 -11.07 -4.34 7.37
N PHE A 50 -9.88 -4.88 7.07
CA PHE A 50 -9.62 -6.32 7.15
C PHE A 50 -8.75 -6.72 8.36
N GLY A 51 -7.99 -5.80 8.95
CA GLY A 51 -7.01 -6.12 9.99
C GLY A 51 -7.62 -6.72 11.25
N GLY A 52 -8.84 -6.32 11.62
CA GLY A 52 -9.56 -6.88 12.75
C GLY A 52 -9.89 -8.37 12.56
N ALA A 53 -10.50 -8.73 11.42
CA ALA A 53 -10.83 -10.12 11.10
C ALA A 53 -9.55 -10.98 10.99
N MET A 54 -8.55 -10.49 10.27
CA MET A 54 -7.25 -11.16 10.13
C MET A 54 -6.60 -11.45 11.49
N ALA A 55 -6.65 -10.49 12.43
CA ALA A 55 -6.11 -10.69 13.77
C ALA A 55 -6.90 -11.75 14.57
N GLN A 56 -8.23 -11.79 14.44
CA GLN A 56 -9.05 -12.82 15.08
C GLN A 56 -8.72 -14.21 14.55
N ASP A 57 -8.66 -14.37 13.22
CA ASP A 57 -8.34 -15.65 12.58
C ASP A 57 -6.94 -16.13 13.02
N MET A 58 -5.96 -15.22 13.05
CA MET A 58 -4.62 -15.54 13.57
C MET A 58 -4.65 -15.98 15.04
N MET A 59 -5.42 -15.30 15.90
CA MET A 59 -5.56 -15.70 17.30
C MET A 59 -6.23 -17.06 17.46
N GLU A 60 -7.23 -17.36 16.64
CA GLU A 60 -7.91 -18.66 16.65
C GLU A 60 -6.95 -19.79 16.23
N LEU A 61 -6.18 -19.59 15.16
CA LEU A 61 -5.14 -20.52 14.75
C LEU A 61 -4.11 -20.76 15.86
N MET A 62 -3.65 -19.69 16.55
CA MET A 62 -2.74 -19.82 17.68
C MET A 62 -3.37 -20.62 18.83
N ARG A 63 -4.64 -20.37 19.16
CA ARG A 63 -5.35 -21.12 20.22
C ARG A 63 -5.49 -22.59 19.86
N ILE A 64 -5.87 -22.92 18.63
CA ILE A 64 -6.03 -24.32 18.18
C ILE A 64 -4.68 -25.05 18.25
N ASN A 65 -3.61 -24.42 17.76
CA ASN A 65 -2.30 -25.07 17.69
C ASN A 65 -1.61 -25.15 19.07
N PHE A 66 -1.85 -24.19 19.97
CA PHE A 66 -1.19 -24.14 21.27
C PHE A 66 -2.06 -24.61 22.44
N SER A 67 -3.34 -24.94 22.22
CA SER A 67 -4.14 -25.68 23.20
C SER A 67 -4.20 -27.15 22.80
N LEU A 68 -3.38 -27.97 23.47
CA LEU A 68 -3.45 -29.42 23.34
C LEU A 68 -4.25 -29.99 24.53
N PRO A 69 -5.51 -30.41 24.31
CA PRO A 69 -6.26 -31.14 25.33
C PRO A 69 -5.52 -32.41 25.72
N ARG A 70 -5.69 -32.83 26.99
CA ARG A 70 -5.11 -34.07 27.51
C ARG A 70 -5.50 -35.28 26.65
N GLU A 71 -6.72 -35.29 26.09
CA GLU A 71 -7.18 -36.38 25.24
C GLU A 71 -6.37 -36.49 23.93
N VAL A 72 -5.92 -35.35 23.37
CA VAL A 72 -5.11 -35.30 22.14
C VAL A 72 -3.68 -35.76 22.40
N ILE A 73 -3.13 -35.48 23.59
CA ILE A 73 -1.78 -35.89 23.97
C ILE A 73 -1.69 -37.39 24.26
N LEU A 74 -2.74 -37.97 24.84
CA LEU A 74 -2.72 -39.35 25.33
C LEU A 74 -3.24 -40.38 24.32
N ASP A 75 -3.94 -39.95 23.26
CA ASP A 75 -4.44 -40.85 22.22
C ASP A 75 -3.64 -40.67 20.92
N GLN A 76 -2.92 -41.74 20.55
CA GLN A 76 -2.08 -41.81 19.34
C GLN A 76 -2.88 -41.63 18.04
N ARG A 77 -4.19 -41.88 18.03
CA ARG A 77 -5.06 -41.66 16.86
C ARG A 77 -5.45 -40.19 16.68
N SER A 78 -5.43 -39.40 17.75
CA SER A 78 -5.83 -37.99 17.74
C SER A 78 -4.80 -37.10 17.04
N MET A 79 -3.52 -37.49 17.03
CA MET A 79 -2.46 -36.75 16.32
C MET A 79 -2.73 -36.54 14.83
N ALA A 80 -3.38 -37.50 14.14
CA ALA A 80 -3.65 -37.41 12.70
C ALA A 80 -4.87 -36.53 12.35
N THR A 81 -5.71 -36.19 13.32
CA THR A 81 -6.96 -35.44 13.13
C THR A 81 -6.85 -33.98 13.57
N TYR A 82 -5.79 -33.64 14.33
CA TYR A 82 -5.57 -32.32 14.94
C TYR A 82 -4.43 -31.51 14.29
N LEU A 83 -3.97 -31.93 13.11
CA LEU A 83 -3.04 -31.22 12.21
C LEU A 83 -3.82 -30.54 11.09
#